data_AF-A0A376KRJ0-F1
#
_entry.id   AF-A0A376KRJ0-F1
#
_cell.length_a   1.000
_cell.length_b   1.000
_cell.length_c   1.000
_cell.angle_alpha   90.00
_cell.angle_beta   90.00
_cell.angle_gamma   90.00
#
_symmetry.space_group_name_H-M   'P 1'
#
loop_
_entity.id
_entity.type
_entity.pdbx_description
1 polymer ?
#
loop_
_entity_poly.entity_id
_entity_poly.type
_entity_poly.pdbx_seq_one_letter_code
_entity_poly.pdbx_strand_id
1 'polypeptide(L)'
;MLAKRIIPCLDVRDGQVVKGVQFRNHEIIGDIVPLAKRYAEEGADELVFYDITASSDGRVVDKSWVSRVAEVIDIPFCVGGWD
;
A
#
# COMPACT_ATOMS: atom_id res chain seq x y z
N MET A 1 -24.15 16.29 -1.90
CA MET A 1 -23.54 15.35 -2.88
C MET A 1 -22.25 14.85 -2.27
N LEU A 2 -21.96 13.55 -2.30
CA LEU A 2 -20.70 13.03 -1.76
C LEU A 2 -19.52 13.49 -2.64
N ALA A 3 -18.37 13.77 -2.02
CA ALA A 3 -17.16 14.13 -2.73
C ALA A 3 -16.65 12.97 -3.60
N LYS A 4 -15.96 13.31 -4.68
CA LYS A 4 -15.13 12.33 -5.41
C LYS A 4 -13.86 12.12 -4.61
N ARG A 5 -13.41 10.87 -4.50
CA ARG A 5 -12.19 10.49 -3.76
C ARG A 5 -11.03 10.25 -4.73
N ILE A 6 -9.83 10.70 -4.35
CA ILE A 6 -8.55 10.38 -4.98
C ILE A 6 -7.86 9.33 -4.12
N ILE A 7 -7.63 8.15 -4.69
CA ILE A 7 -7.17 6.97 -3.95
C ILE A 7 -5.86 6.44 -4.60
N PRO A 8 -4.69 6.78 -4.05
CA PRO A 8 -3.43 6.17 -4.45
C PRO A 8 -3.41 4.67 -4.13
N CYS A 9 -2.90 3.88 -5.07
CA CYS A 9 -2.67 2.45 -4.91
C CYS A 9 -1.16 2.18 -4.90
N LEU A 10 -0.70 1.49 -3.86
CA LEU A 10 0.71 1.17 -3.63
C LEU A 10 0.90 -0.34 -3.73
N ASP A 11 1.69 -0.78 -4.72
CA ASP A 11 2.12 -2.17 -4.80
C ASP A 11 3.18 -2.41 -3.72
N VAL A 12 2.93 -3.37 -2.85
CA VAL A 12 3.78 -3.71 -1.71
C VAL A 12 4.42 -5.07 -1.93
N ARG A 13 5.74 -5.12 -1.79
CA ARG A 13 6.51 -6.36 -1.76
C ARG A 13 7.42 -6.38 -0.55
N ASP A 14 7.32 -7.42 0.27
CA ASP A 14 8.16 -7.60 1.46
C ASP A 14 8.18 -6.35 2.38
N GLY A 15 7.04 -5.67 2.49
CA GLY A 15 6.90 -4.44 3.29
C GLY A 15 7.47 -3.16 2.67
N GLN A 16 7.92 -3.21 1.42
CA GLN A 16 8.40 -2.05 0.64
C GLN A 16 7.44 -1.72 -0.50
N VAL A 17 7.34 -0.44 -0.85
CA VAL A 17 6.58 -0.03 -2.04
C VAL A 17 7.46 -0.25 -3.26
N VAL A 18 6.91 -0.94 -4.24
CA VAL A 18 7.58 -1.26 -5.48
C VAL A 18 6.82 -0.73 -6.69
N LYS A 19 7.51 -0.59 -7.81
CA LYS A 19 6.90 -0.30 -9.10
C LYS A 19 7.48 -1.23 -10.15
N GLY A 20 6.63 -1.81 -10.98
CA GLY A 20 7.04 -2.68 -12.06
C GLY A 20 6.14 -2.50 -13.27
N VAL A 21 6.43 -3.28 -14.32
CA VAL A 21 5.58 -3.38 -15.50
C VAL A 21 5.05 -4.81 -15.57
N GLN A 22 3.73 -4.98 -15.58
CA GLN A 22 3.08 -6.29 -15.64
C GLN A 22 3.63 -7.28 -14.58
N PHE A 23 3.81 -6.82 -13.34
CA PHE A 23 4.38 -7.61 -12.23
C PHE A 23 5.80 -8.12 -12.46
N ARG A 24 6.59 -7.42 -13.28
CA ARG A 24 8.00 -7.73 -13.57
C ARG A 24 8.87 -6.51 -13.34
N ASN A 25 10.18 -6.77 -13.16
CA ASN A 25 11.21 -5.75 -12.99
C ASN A 25 10.86 -4.74 -11.89
N HIS A 26 10.47 -5.25 -10.72
CA HIS A 26 10.08 -4.43 -9.59
C HIS A 26 11.28 -3.63 -9.07
N GLU A 27 11.16 -2.32 -9.10
CA GLU A 27 12.08 -1.37 -8.48
C GLU A 27 11.50 -0.92 -7.14
N ILE A 28 12.35 -0.85 -6.13
CA ILE A 28 11.96 -0.33 -4.81
C ILE A 28 11.82 1.19 -4.92
N ILE A 29 10.64 1.69 -4.62
CA ILE A 29 10.34 3.13 -4.59
C ILE A 29 10.63 3.70 -3.21
N GLY A 30 10.42 2.92 -2.15
CA GLY A 30 10.76 3.29 -0.79
C GLY A 30 10.00 2.49 0.26
N ASP A 31 10.21 2.88 1.51
CA ASP A 31 9.55 2.27 2.65
C ASP A 31 8.07 2.65 2.71
N ILE A 32 7.24 1.69 3.12
CA ILE A 32 5.78 1.82 3.13
C ILE A 32 5.27 2.92 4.06
N VAL A 33 5.87 3.05 5.26
CA VAL A 33 5.42 3.98 6.29
C VAL A 33 5.64 5.44 5.88
N PRO A 34 6.86 5.86 5.45
CA PRO A 34 7.07 7.23 4.95
C PRO A 34 6.20 7.59 3.75
N LEU A 35 5.99 6.65 2.82
CA LEU A 35 5.16 6.90 1.63
C LEU A 35 3.68 7.03 1.98
N ALA A 36 3.15 6.17 2.85
CA ALA A 36 1.77 6.28 3.32
C ALA A 36 1.51 7.63 4.01
N LYS A 37 2.41 8.03 4.91
CA LYS A 37 2.33 9.31 5.61
C LYS A 37 2.36 10.48 4.63
N ARG A 38 3.29 10.44 3.66
CA ARG A 38 3.39 11.47 2.63
C ARG A 38 2.10 11.64 1.83
N TYR A 39 1.48 10.53 1.38
CA TYR A 39 0.23 10.62 0.64
C TYR A 39 -0.93 11.17 1.47
N ALA A 40 -1.01 10.79 2.76
CA ALA A 40 -2.00 11.36 3.67
C ALA A 40 -1.80 12.88 3.84
N GLU A 41 -0.55 13.33 4.02
CA GLU A 41 -0.18 14.75 4.13
C GLU A 41 -0.44 15.54 2.83
N GLU A 42 -0.29 14.90 1.67
CA GLU A 42 -0.57 15.48 0.34
C GLU A 42 -2.08 15.51 0.01
N GLY A 43 -2.95 14.98 0.88
CA GLY A 43 -4.40 15.08 0.75
C GLY A 43 -5.06 13.91 0.01
N ALA A 44 -4.47 12.71 0.04
CA ALA A 44 -5.16 11.50 -0.38
C ALA A 44 -6.41 11.26 0.50
N ASP A 45 -7.54 10.94 -0.12
CA ASP A 45 -8.76 10.65 0.63
C ASP A 45 -8.71 9.28 1.30
N GLU A 46 -8.08 8.30 0.62
CA GLU A 46 -7.86 6.93 1.10
C GLU A 46 -6.60 6.33 0.48
N LEU A 47 -6.08 5.25 1.06
CA LEU A 47 -4.99 4.46 0.48
C LEU A 47 -5.41 3.02 0.17
N VAL A 48 -4.84 2.44 -0.88
CA VAL A 48 -4.91 1.00 -1.16
C VAL A 48 -3.50 0.44 -1.17
N PHE A 49 -3.26 -0.61 -0.38
CA PHE A 49 -2.03 -1.38 -0.41
C PHE A 49 -2.31 -2.73 -1.05
N TYR A 50 -1.58 -3.04 -2.13
CA TYR A 50 -1.70 -4.31 -2.83
C TYR A 50 -0.44 -5.15 -2.61
N ASP A 51 -0.52 -6.14 -1.72
CA ASP A 51 0.60 -7.05 -1.43
C ASP A 51 0.75 -8.07 -2.56
N ILE A 52 1.72 -7.79 -3.43
CA ILE A 52 2.03 -8.66 -4.56
C ILE A 52 2.84 -9.89 -4.13
N THR A 53 3.47 -9.86 -2.94
CA THR A 53 4.16 -11.02 -2.35
C THR A 53 3.16 -12.10 -1.97
N ALA A 54 2.10 -11.70 -1.27
CA ALA A 54 1.01 -12.59 -0.88
C ALA A 54 0.44 -13.32 -2.10
N SER A 55 0.16 -12.54 -3.15
CA SER A 55 -0.43 -13.03 -4.40
C SER A 55 0.52 -13.95 -5.19
N SER A 56 1.83 -13.70 -5.19
CA SER A 56 2.80 -14.53 -5.94
C SER A 56 3.20 -15.81 -5.20
N ASP A 57 3.30 -15.74 -3.87
CA ASP A 57 3.84 -16.80 -3.04
C ASP A 57 2.74 -17.65 -2.37
N GLY A 58 1.45 -17.30 -2.56
CA GLY A 58 0.32 -17.97 -1.92
C GLY A 58 0.37 -17.82 -0.40
N ARG A 59 0.73 -16.62 0.08
CA ARG A 59 0.88 -16.31 1.50
C ARG A 59 -0.15 -15.29 1.93
N VAL A 60 -0.53 -15.35 3.20
CA VAL A 60 -1.32 -14.28 3.83
C VAL A 60 -0.49 -12.99 3.95
N VAL A 61 -1.18 -11.85 3.86
CA VAL A 61 -0.59 -10.53 4.09
C VAL A 61 0.05 -10.44 5.48
N ASP A 62 1.26 -9.90 5.55
CA ASP A 62 1.92 -9.63 6.83
C ASP A 62 1.27 -8.45 7.56
N LYS A 63 0.63 -8.76 8.68
CA LYS A 63 -0.06 -7.77 9.53
C LYS A 63 0.89 -6.79 10.20
N SER A 64 2.19 -7.10 10.30
CA SER A 64 3.17 -6.26 11.00
C SER A 64 3.31 -4.89 10.34
N TRP A 65 3.38 -4.84 9.00
CA TRP A 65 3.45 -3.57 8.28
C TRP A 65 2.12 -2.85 8.29
N VAL A 66 1.01 -3.59 8.24
CA VAL A 66 -0.34 -3.01 8.32
C VAL A 66 -0.53 -2.24 9.64
N SER A 67 -0.12 -2.83 10.76
CA SER A 67 -0.15 -2.16 12.07
C SER A 67 0.69 -0.89 12.08
N ARG A 68 1.91 -0.92 11.54
CA ARG A 68 2.80 0.26 11.48
C ARG A 68 2.22 1.39 10.65
N VAL A 69 1.50 1.09 9.56
CA VAL A 69 0.80 2.10 8.76
C VAL A 69 -0.37 2.69 9.55
N ALA A 70 -1.18 1.85 10.19
CA ALA A 70 -2.33 2.29 10.98
C ALA A 70 -1.95 3.19 12.16
N GLU A 71 -0.72 3.08 12.67
CA GLU A 71 -0.19 3.96 13.73
C GLU A 71 0.15 5.38 13.26
N VAL A 72 0.34 5.60 11.94
CA VAL A 72 0.90 6.86 11.42
C VAL A 72 -0.01 7.65 10.48
N ILE A 73 -1.11 7.07 10.00
CA ILE A 73 -2.10 7.76 9.15
C ILE A 73 -3.48 7.76 9.79
N ASP A 74 -4.27 8.79 9.50
CA ASP A 74 -5.62 9.01 10.02
C ASP A 74 -6.71 8.95 8.93
N ILE A 75 -6.34 8.63 7.70
CA ILE A 75 -7.25 8.38 6.57
C ILE A 75 -7.58 6.89 6.42
N PRO A 76 -8.75 6.53 5.85
CA PRO A 76 -9.09 5.13 5.60
C PRO A 76 -8.09 4.47 4.65
N PHE A 77 -7.82 3.18 4.87
CA PHE A 77 -7.05 2.40 3.91
C PHE A 77 -7.58 0.98 3.77
N CYS A 78 -7.33 0.41 2.59
CA CYS A 78 -7.65 -0.98 2.26
C CYS A 78 -6.36 -1.76 2.01
N VAL A 79 -6.35 -3.04 2.38
CA VAL A 79 -5.24 -3.95 2.09
C VAL A 79 -5.78 -5.13 1.28
N GLY A 80 -5.16 -5.39 0.14
CA GLY A 80 -5.51 -6.47 -0.77
C GLY A 80 -4.29 -7.29 -1.17
N GLY A 81 -4.52 -8.54 -1.54
CA GLY A 81 -3.52 -9.54 -1.91
C GLY A 81 -4.21 -10.89 -1.79
N TRP A 82 -4.14 -11.72 -2.83
CA TRP A 82 -4.90 -12.98 -2.88
C TRP A 82 -4.38 -13.96 -1.81
N ASP A 83 -5.31 -14.67 -1.17
CA ASP A 83 -5.11 -15.86 -0.32
C ASP A 83 -5.56 -17.10 -1.11
#